data_AF-A0A1D7XQM4-F1
#
_entry.id   AF-A0A1D7XQM4-F1
#
_cell.length_a   1.000
_cell.length_b   1.000
_cell.length_c   1.000
_cell.angle_alpha   90.00
_cell.angle_beta   90.00
_cell.angle_gamma   90.00
#
_symmetry.space_group_name_H-M   'P 1'
#
loop_
_entity.id
_entity.type
_entity.pdbx_description
1 polymer ?
#
loop_
_entity_poly.entity_id
_entity_poly.type
_entity_poly.pdbx_seq_one_letter_code
_entity_poly.pdbx_strand_id
1 'polypeptide(L)'
;MGTALITKKSELKFDYHEQGVITLNNGKQLQSSRKYIYKPSSSGFDIYFYENPDKLFQNIVLKDKNGMLYGEATHFCVKDIYASSYKFITNKQFEINHVVRGPKKSYTSKAVYLKK
;
A
#
# COMPACT_ATOMS: atom_id res chain seq x y z
N MET A 1 -14.44 -7.11 -1.62
CA MET A 1 -13.44 -8.15 -1.24
C MET A 1 -12.42 -8.27 -2.35
N GLY A 2 -11.19 -8.67 -2.02
CA GLY A 2 -10.11 -8.82 -2.98
C GLY A 2 -9.03 -9.79 -2.50
N THR A 3 -8.07 -10.05 -3.37
CA THR A 3 -6.88 -10.84 -3.10
C THR A 3 -5.64 -10.00 -3.41
N ALA A 4 -4.63 -10.14 -2.56
CA ALA A 4 -3.32 -9.57 -2.77
C ALA A 4 -2.29 -10.70 -2.84
N LEU A 5 -1.53 -10.75 -3.92
CA LEU A 5 -0.45 -11.71 -4.14
C LEU A 5 0.89 -10.98 -4.11
N ILE A 6 1.82 -11.49 -3.33
CA ILE A 6 3.22 -11.04 -3.32
C ILE A 6 4.07 -12.17 -3.89
N THR A 7 4.74 -11.91 -5.01
CA THR A 7 5.62 -12.86 -5.69
C THR A 7 7.07 -12.43 -5.52
N LYS A 8 7.90 -13.25 -4.89
CA LYS A 8 9.35 -13.01 -4.81
C LYS A 8 9.96 -13.11 -6.21
N LYS A 9 10.62 -12.05 -6.68
CA LYS A 9 11.38 -12.03 -7.95
C LYS A 9 12.89 -12.21 -7.71
N SER A 10 13.39 -11.68 -6.59
CA SER A 10 14.74 -11.91 -6.07
C SER A 10 14.75 -11.66 -4.56
N GLU A 11 15.91 -11.76 -3.90
CA GLU A 11 16.05 -11.45 -2.46
C GLU A 11 15.60 -10.04 -2.10
N LEU A 12 15.76 -9.08 -3.01
CA LEU A 12 15.49 -7.65 -2.76
C LEU A 12 14.38 -7.09 -3.66
N LYS A 13 13.59 -7.94 -4.33
CA LYS A 13 12.51 -7.50 -5.22
C LYS A 13 11.31 -8.43 -5.14
N PHE A 14 10.15 -7.85 -4.86
CA PHE A 14 8.87 -8.55 -4.75
C PHE A 14 7.82 -7.83 -5.59
N ASP A 15 7.14 -8.55 -6.46
CA ASP A 15 6.02 -8.01 -7.23
C ASP A 15 4.75 -8.19 -6.40
N TYR A 16 4.04 -7.09 -6.17
CA TYR A 16 2.73 -7.08 -5.55
C TYR A 16 1.66 -6.88 -6.61
N HIS A 17 0.62 -7.71 -6.56
CA HIS A 17 -0.57 -7.58 -7.40
C HIS A 17 -1.82 -7.78 -6.55
N GLU A 18 -2.66 -6.75 -6.50
CA GLU A 18 -3.98 -6.80 -5.89
C GLU A 18 -5.08 -6.72 -6.94
N GLN A 19 -6.14 -7.49 -6.71
CA GLN A 19 -7.37 -7.46 -7.47
C GLN A 19 -8.57 -7.57 -6.53
N GLY A 20 -9.66 -6.91 -6.88
CA GLY A 20 -10.90 -7.01 -6.12
C GLY A 20 -12.00 -6.15 -6.69
N VAL A 21 -13.11 -6.10 -5.95
CA VAL A 21 -14.29 -5.32 -6.33
C VAL A 21 -14.52 -4.22 -5.30
N ILE A 22 -14.68 -3.00 -5.80
CA ILE A 22 -15.13 -1.84 -5.05
C ILE A 22 -16.63 -1.71 -5.26
N THR A 23 -17.40 -1.74 -4.18
CA THR A 23 -18.84 -1.47 -4.21
C THR A 23 -19.08 -0.03 -3.78
N LEU A 24 -19.70 0.76 -4.64
CA LEU A 24 -20.11 2.14 -4.36
C LEU A 24 -21.41 2.16 -3.54
N ASN A 25 -21.72 3.31 -2.93
CA ASN A 25 -22.92 3.47 -2.08
C ASN A 25 -24.24 3.17 -2.81
N ASN A 26 -24.28 3.31 -4.13
CA ASN A 26 -25.44 2.98 -4.95
C ASN A 26 -25.49 1.51 -5.39
N GLY A 27 -24.65 0.65 -4.82
CA GLY A 27 -24.54 -0.77 -5.16
C GLY A 27 -23.75 -1.06 -6.44
N LYS A 28 -23.32 -0.05 -7.20
CA LYS A 28 -22.50 -0.25 -8.39
C LYS A 28 -21.16 -0.87 -8.01
N GLN A 29 -20.79 -1.93 -8.71
CA GLN A 29 -19.52 -2.61 -8.54
C GLN A 29 -18.51 -2.15 -9.61
N LEU A 30 -17.28 -1.91 -9.17
CA LEU A 30 -16.15 -1.56 -10.03
C LEU A 30 -15.03 -2.57 -9.80
N GLN A 31 -14.49 -3.12 -10.89
CA GLN A 31 -13.27 -3.91 -10.82
C GLN A 31 -12.09 -3.00 -10.46
N SER A 32 -11.28 -3.46 -9.52
CA SER A 32 -10.09 -2.76 -9.04
C SER A 32 -8.89 -3.67 -9.19
N SER A 33 -7.79 -3.13 -9.71
CA SER A 33 -6.50 -3.80 -9.69
C SER A 33 -5.38 -2.79 -9.42
N ARG A 34 -4.36 -3.24 -8.70
CA ARG A 34 -3.21 -2.43 -8.32
C ARG A 34 -1.95 -3.28 -8.39
N LYS A 35 -0.86 -2.71 -8.90
CA LYS A 35 0.45 -3.36 -8.98
C LYS A 35 1.54 -2.44 -8.47
N TYR A 36 2.47 -3.01 -7.72
CA TYR A 36 3.67 -2.32 -7.21
C TYR A 36 4.85 -3.27 -7.16
N ILE A 37 6.03 -2.68 -7.00
CA ILE A 37 7.26 -3.40 -6.70
C ILE A 37 7.69 -3.02 -5.29
N TYR A 38 7.87 -4.01 -4.43
CA TYR A 38 8.40 -3.84 -3.07
C TYR A 38 9.87 -4.21 -3.06
N LYS A 39 10.70 -3.35 -2.45
CA LYS A 39 12.13 -3.61 -2.22
C LYS A 39 12.42 -3.44 -0.72
N PRO A 40 12.76 -4.51 0.01
CA PRO A 40 13.11 -4.39 1.42
C PRO A 40 14.40 -3.59 1.61
N SER A 41 14.52 -2.93 2.75
CA SER A 41 15.71 -2.22 3.20
C SER A 41 16.05 -2.60 4.65
N SER A 42 17.18 -2.12 5.17
CA SER A 42 17.60 -2.40 6.54
C SER A 42 16.65 -1.84 7.62
N SER A 43 15.89 -0.79 7.30
CA SER A 43 14.99 -0.11 8.23
C SER A 43 13.51 -0.20 7.85
N GLY A 44 13.17 -0.91 6.78
CA GLY A 44 11.81 -1.04 6.30
C GLY A 44 11.75 -1.50 4.85
N PHE A 45 11.09 -0.74 3.98
CA PHE A 45 10.96 -1.08 2.57
C PHE A 45 10.57 0.12 1.71
N ASP A 46 10.92 0.04 0.44
CA ASP A 46 10.47 0.95 -0.60
C ASP A 46 9.35 0.31 -1.43
N ILE A 47 8.42 1.15 -1.87
CA ILE A 47 7.36 0.80 -2.82
C ILE A 47 7.58 1.63 -4.08
N TYR A 48 7.63 0.98 -5.23
CA TYR A 48 7.74 1.61 -6.54
C TYR A 48 6.46 1.36 -7.35
N PHE A 49 6.12 2.33 -8.19
CA PHE A 49 5.11 2.14 -9.23
C PHE A 49 5.55 1.01 -10.17
N TYR A 50 4.58 0.20 -10.62
CA TYR A 50 4.84 -0.87 -11.58
C TYR A 50 4.94 -0.31 -13.01
N GLU A 51 6.00 0.46 -13.24
CA GLU A 51 6.28 1.22 -14.47
C GLU A 51 7.73 0.97 -14.91
N ASN A 52 8.07 1.36 -16.15
CA ASN A 52 9.45 1.29 -16.65
C ASN A 52 9.86 2.65 -17.21
N PRO A 53 10.84 3.35 -16.61
CA PRO A 53 11.64 2.93 -15.45
C PRO A 53 10.86 2.93 -14.12
N ASP A 54 11.33 2.13 -13.15
CA ASP A 54 10.77 2.09 -11.79
C ASP A 54 10.77 3.52 -11.19
N LYS A 55 9.60 4.01 -10.76
CA LYS A 55 9.47 5.29 -10.07
C LYS A 55 9.11 5.06 -8.60
N LEU A 56 9.90 5.65 -7.69
CA LEU A 56 9.64 5.55 -6.25
C LEU A 56 8.28 6.16 -5.92
N PHE A 57 7.45 5.40 -5.22
CA PHE A 57 6.18 5.87 -4.69
C PHE A 57 6.35 6.22 -3.21
N GLN A 58 6.81 5.27 -2.39
CA GLN A 58 6.93 5.45 -0.95
C GLN A 58 8.23 4.84 -0.43
N ASN A 59 8.85 5.52 0.52
CA ASN A 59 9.87 4.97 1.39
C ASN A 59 9.25 4.79 2.78
N ILE A 60 9.17 3.55 3.26
CA ILE A 60 8.57 3.21 4.56
C ILE A 60 9.69 2.83 5.51
N VAL A 61 9.85 3.63 6.55
CA VAL A 61 10.70 3.30 7.70
C VAL A 61 9.81 2.68 8.77
N LEU A 62 10.14 1.47 9.20
CA LEU A 62 9.45 0.75 10.24
C LEU A 62 9.98 1.16 11.60
N LYS A 63 9.05 1.34 12.53
CA LYS A 63 9.32 1.62 13.94
C LYS A 63 8.53 0.61 14.77
N ASP A 64 9.11 0.18 15.89
CA ASP A 64 8.39 -0.62 16.87
C ASP A 64 7.68 0.28 17.87
N LYS A 65 6.44 -0.07 18.21
CA LYS A 65 5.72 0.49 19.34
C LYS A 65 4.99 -0.62 20.06
N ASN A 66 5.52 -1.02 21.22
CA ASN A 66 4.96 -2.06 22.08
C ASN A 66 4.77 -3.40 21.34
N GLY A 67 5.74 -3.80 20.52
CA GLY A 67 5.70 -5.07 19.77
C GLY A 67 4.83 -5.04 18.52
N MET A 68 4.31 -3.87 18.14
CA MET A 68 3.62 -3.64 16.87
C MET A 68 4.49 -2.76 15.97
N LEU A 69 4.78 -3.23 14.75
CA LEU A 69 5.51 -2.43 13.77
C LEU A 69 4.56 -1.46 13.08
N TYR A 70 5.00 -0.21 12.92
CA TYR A 70 4.30 0.82 12.19
C TYR A 70 5.24 1.57 11.24
N GLY A 71 4.67 2.08 10.15
CA GLY A 71 5.41 2.90 9.19
C GLY A 71 4.51 3.91 8.52
N GLU A 72 5.05 5.05 8.15
CA GLU A 72 4.31 6.12 7.49
C GLU A 72 5.12 6.68 6.32
N ALA A 73 4.42 7.09 5.26
CA ALA A 73 5.01 7.82 4.15
C ALA A 73 4.04 8.85 3.60
N THR A 74 4.60 9.96 3.10
CA THR A 74 3.84 10.94 2.33
C THR A 74 4.41 11.00 0.92
N HIS A 75 3.54 10.83 -0.08
CA HIS A 75 3.89 11.01 -1.49
C HIS A 75 3.17 12.25 -2.04
N PHE A 76 3.94 13.18 -2.60
CA PHE A 76 3.43 14.38 -3.24
C PHE A 76 3.31 14.13 -4.75
N CYS A 77 2.08 14.02 -5.23
CA CYS A 77 1.77 13.82 -6.64
C CYS A 77 1.15 15.08 -7.23
N VAL A 78 2.01 15.97 -7.72
CA VAL A 78 1.61 17.26 -8.33
C VAL A 78 0.76 18.10 -7.37
N LYS A 79 -0.58 18.03 -7.45
CA LYS A 79 -1.52 18.78 -6.60
C LYS A 79 -2.14 17.93 -5.48
N ASP A 80 -1.91 16.62 -5.50
CA ASP A 80 -2.48 15.66 -4.56
C ASP A 80 -1.41 15.18 -3.57
N ILE A 81 -1.78 15.10 -2.29
CA ILE A 81 -0.95 14.58 -1.20
C ILE A 81 -1.52 13.22 -0.79
N TYR A 82 -0.64 12.22 -0.77
CA TYR A 82 -0.97 10.85 -0.37
C TYR A 82 -0.23 10.53 0.93
N ALA A 83 -0.89 10.68 2.07
CA ALA A 83 -0.36 10.27 3.37
C ALA A 83 -0.79 8.82 3.66
N SER A 84 0.16 7.93 3.89
CA SER A 84 -0.09 6.50 4.10
C SER A 84 0.46 6.06 5.43
N SER A 85 -0.30 5.22 6.14
CA SER A 85 0.15 4.56 7.36
C SER A 85 -0.05 3.05 7.27
N TYR A 86 0.93 2.32 7.80
CA TYR A 86 1.01 0.87 7.82
C TYR A 86 1.07 0.41 9.28
N LYS A 87 0.27 -0.60 9.62
CA LYS A 87 0.28 -1.22 10.94
C LYS A 87 0.36 -2.73 10.77
N PHE A 88 1.43 -3.34 11.27
CA PHE A 88 1.63 -4.79 11.25
C PHE A 88 1.23 -5.33 12.62
N ILE A 89 -0.02 -5.78 12.71
CA ILE A 89 -0.67 -6.18 13.98
C ILE A 89 -0.19 -7.55 14.41
N THR A 90 -0.11 -8.49 13.47
CA THR A 90 0.42 -9.85 13.69
C THR A 90 1.19 -10.30 12.45
N ASN A 91 1.83 -11.48 12.50
CA ASN A 91 2.43 -12.11 11.32
C ASN A 91 1.41 -12.53 10.24
N LYS A 92 0.11 -12.43 10.52
CA LYS A 92 -0.99 -12.75 9.59
C LYS A 92 -1.88 -11.56 9.27
N GLN A 93 -1.73 -10.42 9.94
CA GLN A 93 -2.63 -9.29 9.76
C GLN A 93 -1.87 -7.98 9.74
N PHE A 94 -2.15 -7.17 8.72
CA PHE A 94 -1.71 -5.79 8.67
C PHE A 94 -2.78 -4.89 8.05
N GLU A 95 -2.65 -3.60 8.32
CA GLU A 95 -3.56 -2.57 7.82
C GLU A 95 -2.77 -1.52 7.04
N ILE A 96 -3.40 -1.00 5.99
CA ILE A 96 -2.93 0.18 5.27
C ILE A 96 -4.06 1.21 5.27
N ASN A 97 -3.73 2.43 5.66
CA ASN A 97 -4.63 3.56 5.57
C ASN A 97 -4.00 4.66 4.71
N HIS A 98 -4.68 5.05 3.64
CA HIS A 98 -4.31 6.16 2.78
C HIS A 98 -5.26 7.33 2.99
N VAL A 99 -4.74 8.50 3.29
CA VAL A 99 -5.47 9.77 3.31
C VAL A 99 -4.98 10.59 2.12
N VAL A 100 -5.88 10.79 1.15
CA VAL A 100 -5.59 11.52 -0.09
C VAL A 100 -6.28 12.86 -0.04
N ARG A 101 -5.50 13.94 -0.23
CA ARG A 101 -6.00 15.31 -0.26
C ARG A 101 -5.47 16.05 -1.47
N GLY A 102 -6.36 16.66 -2.24
CA GLY A 102 -6.02 17.56 -3.32
C GLY A 102 -7.25 18.24 -3.90
N PRO A 103 -7.09 19.15 -4.87
CA PRO A 103 -8.17 20.02 -5.34
C PRO A 103 -9.38 19.28 -5.91
N LYS A 104 -9.19 18.07 -6.43
CA LYS A 104 -10.23 17.26 -7.09
C LYS A 104 -10.53 15.95 -6.37
N LYS A 105 -9.78 15.61 -5.33
CA LYS A 105 -9.87 14.32 -4.63
C LYS A 105 -9.63 14.52 -3.15
N SER A 106 -10.61 14.12 -2.34
CA SER A 106 -10.49 14.10 -0.88
C SER A 106 -11.15 12.83 -0.37
N TYR A 107 -10.35 11.84 -0.01
CA TYR A 107 -10.87 10.56 0.47
C TYR A 107 -9.86 9.84 1.36
N THR A 108 -10.40 8.91 2.15
CA THR A 108 -9.62 7.95 2.94
C THR A 108 -9.90 6.55 2.43
N SER A 109 -8.84 5.77 2.18
CA SER A 109 -8.90 4.36 1.80
C SER A 109 -8.28 3.53 2.92
N LYS A 110 -9.05 2.61 3.49
CA LYS A 110 -8.61 1.66 4.52
C LYS A 110 -8.64 0.26 3.95
N ALA A 111 -7.55 -0.47 4.10
CA ALA A 111 -7.42 -1.86 3.69
C ALA A 111 -6.91 -2.69 4.87
N VAL A 112 -7.58 -3.82 5.12
CA VAL A 112 -7.17 -4.84 6.10
C VAL A 112 -6.78 -6.08 5.32
N TYR A 113 -5.56 -6.54 5.55
CA TYR A 113 -5.01 -7.72 4.89
C TYR A 113 -4.90 -8.86 5.89
N LEU A 114 -5.39 -10.03 5.48
CA LEU A 114 -5.31 -11.26 6.25
C LEU A 114 -4.57 -12.31 5.41
N LYS A 115 -3.46 -12.82 5.94
CA LYS A 115 -2.73 -13.93 5.36
C LYS A 115 -3.56 -15.20 5.54
N LYS A 116 -3.87 -15.86 4.42
CA LYS A 116 -4.50 -17.18 4.40
C LYS A 116 -3.44 -18.27 4.47
#